data_AF-A0A197K450-F1
#
_entry.id   AF-A0A197K450-F1
#
_cell.length_a   1.000
_cell.length_b   1.000
_cell.length_c   1.000
_cell.angle_alpha   90.00
_cell.angle_beta   90.00
_cell.angle_gamma   90.00
#
_symmetry.space_group_name_H-M   'P 1'
#
loop_
_entity.id
_entity.type
_entity.pdbx_description
1 polymer ?
#
loop_
_entity_poly.entity_id
_entity_poly.type
_entity_poly.pdbx_seq_one_letter_code
_entity_poly.pdbx_strand_id
1 'polypeptide(L)'
;MEDVPRLHVRNISLQLAKCEIATDYTQRPNVIRIRACDRTVLIECKDRIDALTWLEHLQAAANIATSLEDRSMPKFYTLPRAP
;
A
#
# COMPACT_ATOMS: atom_id res chain seq x y z
N MET A 1 -2.13 -13.29 34.73
CA MET A 1 -1.38 -12.24 34.01
C MET A 1 -0.76 -12.94 32.82
N GLU A 2 -1.54 -13.08 31.75
CA GLU A 2 -1.14 -13.82 30.55
C GLU A 2 0.01 -13.09 29.85
N ASP A 3 1.05 -13.85 29.53
CA ASP A 3 2.21 -13.42 28.77
C ASP A 3 1.75 -13.14 27.32
N VAL A 4 1.41 -11.87 27.05
CA VAL A 4 1.07 -11.44 25.69
C VAL A 4 2.34 -11.60 24.86
N PRO A 5 2.35 -12.45 23.82
CA PRO A 5 3.54 -12.70 23.04
C PRO A 5 4.09 -11.36 22.55
N ARG A 6 5.38 -11.11 22.82
CA ARG A 6 6.08 -9.89 22.40
C ARG A 6 6.07 -9.80 20.87
N LEU A 7 5.00 -9.23 20.33
CA LEU A 7 4.85 -8.93 18.93
C LEU A 7 5.97 -7.93 18.59
N HIS A 8 6.98 -8.38 17.85
CA HIS A 8 8.01 -7.49 17.33
C HIS A 8 7.40 -6.64 16.22
N VAL A 9 6.72 -5.57 16.62
CA VAL A 9 6.08 -4.62 15.69
C VAL A 9 7.17 -3.82 15.01
N ARG A 10 7.37 -4.06 13.71
CA ARG A 10 8.20 -3.20 12.86
C ARG A 10 7.30 -2.18 12.18
N ASN A 11 7.55 -0.90 12.46
CA ASN A 11 6.86 0.19 11.78
C ASN A 11 7.55 0.51 10.45
N ILE A 12 6.73 0.68 9.41
CA ILE A 12 7.18 1.04 8.06
C ILE A 12 6.38 2.26 7.59
N SER A 13 7.07 3.34 7.25
CA SER A 13 6.43 4.48 6.60
C SER A 13 6.08 4.12 5.16
N LEU A 14 4.85 4.44 4.75
CA LEU A 14 4.39 4.32 3.37
C LEU A 14 4.56 5.61 2.57
N GLN A 15 5.15 6.66 3.16
CA GLN A 15 5.45 7.89 2.44
C GLN A 15 6.37 7.58 1.25
N LEU A 16 5.96 8.02 0.06
CA LEU A 16 6.65 7.72 -1.22
C LEU A 16 6.84 6.21 -1.50
N ALA A 17 6.10 5.34 -0.79
CA ALA A 17 6.22 3.91 -1.00
C ALA A 17 5.48 3.47 -2.27
N LYS A 18 6.05 2.46 -2.95
CA LYS A 18 5.43 1.82 -4.11
C LYS A 18 4.99 0.42 -3.76
N CYS A 19 3.71 0.14 -3.99
CA CYS A 19 3.11 -1.17 -3.75
C CYS A 19 2.72 -1.81 -5.09
N GLU A 20 3.12 -3.06 -5.31
CA GLU A 20 2.88 -3.81 -6.54
C GLU A 20 2.76 -5.32 -6.28
N ILE A 21 2.10 -6.05 -7.18
CA ILE A 21 2.10 -7.53 -7.14
C ILE A 21 3.48 -8.01 -7.60
N ALA A 22 4.10 -8.90 -6.82
CA ALA A 22 5.41 -9.48 -7.13
C ALA A 22 5.27 -10.63 -8.14
N THR A 23 5.04 -10.30 -9.42
CA THR A 23 4.84 -11.29 -10.50
C THR A 23 6.08 -12.12 -10.82
N ASP A 24 7.26 -11.59 -10.50
CA ASP A 24 8.56 -12.25 -10.64
C ASP A 24 8.89 -13.19 -9.46
N TYR A 25 8.10 -13.15 -8.37
CA TYR A 25 8.32 -13.97 -7.20
C TYR A 25 7.56 -15.29 -7.30
N THR A 26 8.29 -16.38 -7.56
CA THR A 26 7.71 -17.71 -7.79
C THR A 26 7.68 -18.61 -6.55
N GLN A 27 8.32 -18.20 -5.44
CA GLN A 27 8.39 -19.05 -4.24
C GLN A 27 7.06 -19.12 -3.47
N ARG A 28 6.24 -18.07 -3.53
CA ARG A 28 4.92 -18.01 -2.90
C ARG A 28 3.92 -17.33 -3.83
N PRO A 29 2.66 -17.79 -3.90
CA PRO A 29 1.63 -17.12 -4.67
C PRO A 29 1.14 -15.85 -3.96
N ASN A 30 0.45 -14.97 -4.71
CA ASN A 30 -0.29 -13.82 -4.15
C ASN A 30 0.56 -12.88 -3.28
N VAL A 31 1.81 -12.63 -3.70
CA VAL A 31 2.73 -11.78 -2.95
C VAL A 31 2.64 -10.33 -3.41
N ILE A 32 2.54 -9.42 -2.44
CA ILE A 32 2.64 -7.98 -2.64
C ILE A 32 4.05 -7.54 -2.25
N ARG A 33 4.67 -6.74 -3.10
CA ARG A 33 5.93 -6.04 -2.84
C ARG A 33 5.66 -4.60 -2.44
N ILE A 34 6.19 -4.20 -1.30
CA ILE A 34 6.19 -2.82 -0.81
C ILE A 34 7.63 -2.33 -0.84
N ARG A 35 7.89 -1.31 -1.67
CA ARG A 35 9.18 -0.61 -1.73
C ARG A 35 9.02 0.72 -1.01
N ALA A 36 9.65 0.85 0.15
CA ALA A 36 9.74 2.09 0.93
C ALA A 36 11.21 2.52 1.03
N CYS A 37 11.48 3.78 1.43
CA CYS A 37 12.78 4.47 1.38
C CYS A 37 14.03 3.57 1.28
N ASP A 38 14.31 2.77 2.30
CA ASP A 38 15.54 1.99 2.44
C ASP A 38 15.31 0.48 2.38
N ARG A 39 14.07 0.03 2.14
CA ARG A 39 13.71 -1.38 2.28
C ARG A 39 12.60 -1.83 1.36
N THR A 40 12.72 -3.08 0.94
CA THR A 40 11.67 -3.81 0.23
C THR A 40 11.15 -4.91 1.13
N VAL A 41 9.82 -4.98 1.27
CA VAL A 41 9.13 -6.03 2.02
C VAL A 41 8.18 -6.78 1.09
N LEU A 42 8.09 -8.09 1.31
CA LEU A 42 7.15 -8.97 0.63
C LEU A 42 6.10 -9.42 1.64
N ILE A 43 4.83 -9.33 1.27
CA ILE A 43 3.69 -9.78 2.08
C ILE A 43 2.95 -10.84 1.27
N GLU A 44 2.81 -12.04 1.84
CA GLU A 44 1.98 -13.10 1.29
C GLU A 44 0.52 -12.85 1.69
N CYS A 45 -0.38 -12.83 0.71
CA CYS A 45 -1.82 -12.76 0.92
C CYS A 45 -2.46 -14.14 0.74
N LYS A 46 -3.66 -14.31 1.30
CA LYS A 46 -4.36 -15.60 1.29
C LYS A 46 -4.71 -16.06 -0.12
N ASP A 47 -5.25 -15.14 -0.93
CA ASP A 47 -5.68 -15.39 -2.29
C ASP A 47 -5.46 -14.17 -3.18
N ARG A 48 -5.78 -14.29 -4.47
CA ARG A 48 -5.57 -13.22 -5.46
C ARG A 48 -6.48 -12.02 -5.23
N ILE A 49 -7.71 -12.23 -4.77
CA ILE A 49 -8.68 -11.16 -4.54
C ILE A 49 -8.25 -10.36 -3.29
N ASP A 50 -7.83 -11.06 -2.25
CA ASP A 50 -7.23 -10.50 -1.05
C ASP A 50 -5.97 -9.68 -1.39
N ALA A 51 -5.07 -10.22 -2.22
CA ALA A 51 -3.89 -9.49 -2.68
C ALA A 51 -4.23 -8.19 -3.43
N LEU A 52 -5.26 -8.21 -4.29
CA LEU A 52 -5.70 -7.02 -5.01
C LEU A 52 -6.31 -5.98 -4.05
N THR A 53 -7.13 -6.44 -3.11
CA THR A 53 -7.78 -5.57 -2.11
C THR A 53 -6.74 -4.88 -1.21
N TRP A 54 -5.76 -5.65 -0.73
CA TRP A 54 -4.63 -5.09 0.03
C TRP A 54 -3.79 -4.13 -0.80
N LEU A 55 -3.55 -4.43 -2.07
CA LEU A 55 -2.81 -3.54 -2.96
C LEU A 55 -3.51 -2.17 -3.09
N GLU A 56 -4.81 -2.16 -3.34
CA GLU A 56 -5.61 -0.92 -3.46
C GLU A 56 -5.57 -0.10 -2.17
N HIS A 57 -5.77 -0.75 -1.02
CA HIS A 57 -5.69 -0.08 0.28
C HIS A 57 -4.29 0.46 0.59
N LEU A 58 -3.23 -0.28 0.26
CA LEU A 58 -1.84 0.16 0.48
C LEU A 58 -1.47 1.33 -0.42
N GLN A 59 -1.92 1.34 -1.68
CA GLN A 59 -1.71 2.46 -2.59
C GLN A 59 -2.46 3.71 -2.14
N ALA A 60 -3.72 3.55 -1.69
CA ALA A 60 -4.48 4.64 -1.09
C ALA A 60 -3.79 5.20 0.17
N ALA A 61 -3.32 4.32 1.05
CA ALA A 61 -2.58 4.70 2.25
C ALA A 61 -1.26 5.43 1.90
N ALA A 62 -0.50 4.97 0.90
CA ALA A 62 0.71 5.63 0.43
C ALA A 62 0.42 7.04 -0.12
N ASN A 63 -0.70 7.21 -0.85
CA ASN A 63 -1.13 8.51 -1.35
C ASN A 63 -1.47 9.50 -0.22
N ILE A 64 -2.07 9.01 0.87
CA ILE A 64 -2.43 9.82 2.03
C ILE A 64 -1.24 10.02 2.98
N ALA A 65 -0.23 9.14 2.95
CA ALA A 65 0.96 9.26 3.79
C ALA A 65 1.90 10.41 3.35
N THR A 66 1.81 10.83 2.08
CA THR A 66 2.58 11.96 1.55
C THR A 66 2.11 13.28 2.14
N SER A 67 3.04 14.22 2.40
CA SER A 67 2.74 15.54 2.96
C SER A 67 1.67 16.28 2.14
N LEU A 68 0.81 17.06 2.80
CA LEU A 68 -0.27 17.79 2.13
C LEU A 68 0.24 18.78 1.07
N GLU A 69 1.39 19.41 1.33
CA GLU A 69 2.06 20.33 0.43
C GLU A 69 2.61 19.66 -0.85
N ASP A 70 2.96 18.38 -0.77
CA ASP A 70 3.47 17.58 -1.90
C ASP A 70 2.35 16.91 -2.71
N ARG A 71 1.09 16.99 -2.25
CA ARG A 71 -0.05 16.39 -2.97
C ARG A 71 -0.48 17.28 -4.12
N SER A 72 -0.47 16.74 -5.33
CA SER A 72 -1.10 17.40 -6.47
C SER A 72 -2.60 17.55 -6.22
N MET A 73 -3.13 18.77 -6.33
CA MET A 73 -4.56 19.03 -6.21
C MET A 73 -5.32 18.12 -7.19
N PRO A 74 -6.36 17.39 -6.72
CA PRO A 74 -7.20 16.62 -7.63
C PRO A 74 -7.84 17.56 -8.65
N LYS A 75 -7.72 17.21 -9.94
CA LYS A 75 -8.31 18.00 -11.02
C LYS A 75 -9.84 17.79 -10.99
N PHE A 76 -10.57 18.81 -10.54
CA PHE A 76 -12.02 18.83 -10.63
C PHE A 76 -12.44 19.18 -12.05
N TYR A 77 -12.95 18.21 -12.79
CA TYR A 77 -13.65 18.47 -14.05
C TYR A 77 -15.08 18.93 -13.71
N THR A 78 -15.32 20.24 -13.75
CA THR A 78 -16.68 20.76 -13.70
C THR A 78 -17.31 20.58 -15.08
N LEU A 79 -18.23 19.62 -15.21
CA LEU A 79 -19.07 19.56 -16.38
C LEU A 79 -19.97 20.82 -16.41
N PRO A 80 -20.10 21.50 -17.57
CA PRO A 80 -21.05 22.59 -17.70
C PRO A 80 -22.46 22.05 -17.44
N ARG A 81 -23.24 22.72 -16.60
CA ARG A 81 -24.67 22.46 -16.51
C ARG A 81 -25.28 22.87 -17.84
N ALA A 82 -25.85 21.90 -18.56
CA ALA A 82 -26.66 22.20 -19.73
C ALA A 82 -27.85 23.11 -19.31
N PRO A 83 -28.26 24.06 -20.18
CA PRO A 83 -29.38 24.95 -19.91
C PRO A 83 -30.73 24.20 -19.80
#